data_AF-A0A9E2DU34-F1
#
_entry.id   AF-A0A9E2DU34-F1
#
_cell.length_a   1.000
_cell.length_b   1.000
_cell.length_c   1.000
_cell.angle_alpha   90.00
_cell.angle_beta   90.00
_cell.angle_gamma   90.00
#
_symmetry.space_group_name_H-M   'P 1'
#
loop_
_entity.id
_entity.type
_entity.pdbx_description
1 polymer ?
#
loop_
_entity_poly.entity_id
_entity_poly.type
_entity_poly.pdbx_seq_one_letter_code
_entity_poly.pdbx_strand_id
1 'polypeptide(L)'
;FNFRGVGRSEGVHDGGDGETGDAMAALDWITANNPDHGPVWLAGFSFGAWIASKTLMQHPGIKGFVLVAPGAMEYDWSFFDPCPCDGLIVQGSADDIVPADSVVGLAEQLQAQGRDVRLEMIDGAGHLFEIDMALLQSHVTDYISDGIAD
;
A
#
# COMPACT_ATOMS: atom_id res chain seq x y z
N PHE A 1 -6.62 9.29 9.04
CA PHE A 1 -5.72 9.86 10.07
C PHE A 1 -4.62 10.64 9.36
N ASN A 2 -3.83 11.45 10.06
CA ASN A 2 -2.62 12.08 9.51
C ASN A 2 -1.41 11.56 10.28
N PHE A 3 -0.30 11.33 9.58
CA PHE A 3 0.99 11.01 10.21
C PHE A 3 1.47 12.13 11.13
N ARG A 4 2.37 11.78 12.06
CA ARG A 4 3.08 12.75 12.91
C ARG A 4 3.67 13.90 12.10
N GLY A 5 3.55 15.11 12.62
CA GLY A 5 4.01 16.32 11.94
C GLY A 5 3.14 16.79 10.76
N VAL A 6 2.05 16.09 10.42
CA VAL A 6 1.13 16.49 9.34
C VAL A 6 -0.15 17.12 9.89
N GLY A 7 -0.42 18.36 9.49
CA GLY A 7 -1.64 19.08 9.83
C GLY A 7 -1.74 19.38 11.33
N ARG A 8 -2.59 18.63 12.04
CA ARG A 8 -2.79 18.75 13.49
C ARG A 8 -2.19 17.60 14.30
N SER A 9 -1.63 16.58 13.64
CA SER A 9 -0.95 15.49 14.33
C SER A 9 0.35 16.00 14.95
N GLU A 10 0.56 15.70 16.23
CA GLU A 10 1.78 16.09 16.95
C GLU A 10 3.01 15.29 16.49
N GLY A 11 4.19 15.62 17.01
CA GLY A 11 5.45 14.95 16.65
C GLY A 11 6.12 15.53 15.40
N VAL A 12 7.14 14.82 14.91
CA VAL A 12 7.95 15.23 13.76
C VAL A 12 8.06 14.02 12.82
N HIS A 13 7.95 14.28 11.52
CA HIS A 13 8.17 13.26 10.50
C HIS A 13 9.57 12.65 10.63
N ASP A 14 9.66 11.33 10.79
CA ASP A 14 10.95 10.64 11.00
C ASP A 14 11.37 9.71 9.85
N GLY A 15 10.52 9.60 8.82
CA GLY A 15 10.86 8.96 7.56
C GLY A 15 10.70 7.44 7.60
N GLY A 16 9.87 6.89 8.48
CA GLY A 16 9.51 5.48 8.43
C GLY A 16 8.91 4.90 9.70
N ASP A 17 9.74 4.71 10.72
CA ASP A 17 9.37 3.91 11.90
C ASP A 17 8.27 4.57 12.71
N GLY A 18 8.32 5.90 12.82
CA GLY A 18 7.27 6.66 13.46
C GLY A 18 5.96 6.63 12.73
N GLU A 19 5.99 6.84 11.42
CA GLU A 19 4.77 6.78 10.60
C GLU A 19 4.17 5.37 10.57
N THR A 20 5.01 4.34 10.66
CA THR A 20 4.55 2.95 10.85
C THR A 20 3.84 2.79 12.19
N GLY A 21 4.40 3.34 13.28
CA GLY A 21 3.74 3.36 14.59
C GLY A 21 2.40 4.12 14.58
N ASP A 22 2.32 5.22 13.85
CA ASP A 22 1.08 6.00 13.70
C ASP A 22 0.01 5.21 12.93
N ALA A 23 0.40 4.51 11.86
CA ALA A 23 -0.48 3.65 11.07
C ALA A 23 -0.99 2.46 11.89
N MET A 24 -0.13 1.80 12.66
CA MET A 24 -0.52 0.74 13.59
C MET A 24 -1.50 1.26 14.64
N ALA A 25 -1.23 2.41 15.26
CA ALA A 25 -2.13 2.99 16.26
C ALA A 25 -3.51 3.33 15.67
N ALA A 26 -3.56 3.81 14.42
CA ALA A 26 -4.82 4.07 13.72
C ALA A 26 -5.59 2.78 13.42
N LEU A 27 -4.89 1.71 13.02
CA LEU A 27 -5.45 0.38 12.77
C LEU A 27 -5.99 -0.26 14.06
N ASP A 28 -5.21 -0.23 15.14
CA ASP A 28 -5.62 -0.73 16.45
C ASP A 28 -6.87 0.03 16.95
N TRP A 29 -6.88 1.35 16.78
CA TRP A 29 -8.02 2.16 17.19
C TRP A 29 -9.28 1.82 16.40
N ILE A 30 -9.22 1.73 15.06
CA ILE A 30 -10.42 1.47 14.26
C ILE A 30 -10.96 0.06 14.49
N THR A 31 -10.10 -0.94 14.65
CA THR A 31 -10.53 -2.33 14.92
C THR A 31 -11.11 -2.48 16.33
N ALA A 32 -10.47 -1.89 17.36
CA ALA A 32 -10.99 -1.92 18.72
C ALA A 32 -12.34 -1.22 18.88
N ASN A 33 -12.60 -0.17 18.09
CA ASN A 33 -13.87 0.56 18.12
C ASN A 33 -14.96 -0.04 17.20
N ASN A 34 -14.62 -1.07 16.41
CA ASN A 34 -15.55 -1.74 15.51
C ASN A 34 -15.37 -3.27 15.64
N PRO A 35 -15.69 -3.89 16.79
CA PRO A 35 -15.36 -5.30 17.04
C PRO A 35 -16.02 -6.28 16.07
N ASP A 36 -17.12 -5.89 15.44
CA ASP A 36 -17.84 -6.69 14.43
C ASP A 36 -17.42 -6.33 12.99
N HIS A 37 -16.23 -5.76 12.80
CA HIS A 37 -15.73 -5.38 11.48
C HIS A 37 -15.57 -6.60 10.55
N GLY A 38 -15.77 -6.37 9.25
CA GLY A 38 -15.43 -7.34 8.20
C GLY A 38 -13.92 -7.46 7.99
N PRO A 39 -13.47 -8.09 6.89
CA PRO A 39 -12.05 -8.17 6.58
C PRO A 39 -11.42 -6.78 6.43
N VAL A 40 -10.13 -6.66 6.74
CA VAL A 40 -9.39 -5.39 6.71
C VAL A 40 -8.38 -5.42 5.57
N TRP A 41 -8.28 -4.31 4.83
CA TRP A 41 -7.24 -4.06 3.85
C TRP A 41 -6.37 -2.88 4.28
N LEU A 42 -5.09 -2.92 3.89
CA LEU A 42 -4.20 -1.78 4.02
C LEU A 42 -3.92 -1.20 2.64
N ALA A 43 -4.19 0.09 2.47
CA ALA A 43 -3.94 0.81 1.23
C ALA A 43 -3.00 1.98 1.49
N GLY A 44 -2.02 2.16 0.61
CA GLY A 44 -1.05 3.24 0.70
C GLY A 44 -0.62 3.76 -0.67
N PHE A 45 -0.32 5.05 -0.73
CA PHE A 45 0.17 5.74 -1.92
C PHE A 45 1.58 6.29 -1.69
N SER A 46 2.51 6.05 -2.62
CA SER A 46 3.89 6.53 -2.56
C SER A 46 4.58 6.12 -1.25
N PHE A 47 5.13 7.05 -0.48
CA PHE A 47 5.62 6.80 0.89
C PHE A 47 4.62 6.01 1.75
N GLY A 48 3.33 6.32 1.65
CA GLY A 48 2.27 5.61 2.37
C GLY A 48 2.15 4.14 1.98
N ALA A 49 2.53 3.74 0.76
CA ALA A 49 2.57 2.35 0.34
C ALA A 49 3.65 1.56 1.10
N TRP A 50 4.83 2.17 1.28
CA TRP A 50 5.90 1.58 2.09
C TRP A 50 5.54 1.50 3.58
N ILE A 51 4.85 2.51 4.11
CA ILE A 51 4.32 2.45 5.48
C ILE A 51 3.23 1.37 5.63
N ALA A 52 2.33 1.24 4.64
CA ALA A 52 1.28 0.23 4.65
C ALA A 52 1.88 -1.19 4.66
N SER A 53 2.94 -1.46 3.89
CA SER A 53 3.61 -2.76 3.90
C SER A 53 4.37 -3.02 5.20
N LYS A 54 5.04 -2.02 5.80
CA LYS A 54 5.65 -2.17 7.14
C LYS A 54 4.61 -2.45 8.23
N THR A 55 3.44 -1.83 8.12
CA THR A 55 2.30 -2.05 9.03
C THR A 55 1.75 -3.46 8.86
N LEU A 56 1.59 -3.90 7.61
CA LEU A 56 1.14 -5.24 7.26
C LEU A 56 2.03 -6.33 7.89
N MET A 57 3.35 -6.16 7.85
CA MET A 57 4.30 -7.11 8.44
C MET A 57 4.18 -7.25 9.97
N GLN A 58 3.57 -6.26 10.63
CA GLN A 58 3.44 -6.22 12.09
C GLN A 58 2.03 -6.54 12.58
N HIS A 59 1.04 -6.60 11.69
CA HIS A 59 -0.36 -6.80 12.07
C HIS A 59 -0.97 -8.02 11.34
N PRO A 60 -1.12 -9.17 12.02
CA PRO A 60 -1.76 -10.34 11.43
C PRO A 60 -3.25 -10.10 11.16
N GLY A 61 -3.85 -10.88 10.27
CA GLY A 61 -5.30 -10.84 9.99
C GLY A 61 -5.75 -9.79 8.97
N ILE A 62 -4.81 -9.12 8.29
CA ILE A 62 -5.10 -8.28 7.13
C ILE A 62 -5.38 -9.19 5.92
N LYS A 63 -6.52 -8.98 5.25
CA LYS A 63 -7.00 -9.79 4.12
C LYS A 63 -6.16 -9.56 2.86
N GLY A 64 -5.72 -8.33 2.63
CA GLY A 64 -4.89 -7.98 1.47
C GLY A 64 -4.39 -6.54 1.54
N PHE A 65 -3.58 -6.16 0.55
CA PHE A 65 -3.02 -4.81 0.47
C PHE A 65 -3.24 -4.15 -0.89
N VAL A 66 -3.16 -2.82 -0.93
CA VAL A 66 -3.16 -2.00 -2.15
C VAL A 66 -1.98 -1.01 -2.07
N LEU A 67 -0.99 -1.16 -2.94
CA LEU A 67 0.17 -0.27 -3.02
C LEU A 67 0.10 0.53 -4.31
N VAL A 68 -0.12 1.85 -4.22
CA VAL A 68 -0.18 2.74 -5.37
C VAL A 68 1.13 3.52 -5.47
N ALA A 69 1.80 3.45 -6.61
CA ALA A 69 3.10 4.06 -6.87
C ALA A 69 4.15 3.82 -5.74
N PRO A 70 4.37 2.57 -5.30
CA PRO A 70 5.29 2.31 -4.20
C PRO A 70 6.72 2.72 -4.58
N GLY A 71 7.39 3.50 -3.72
CA GLY A 71 8.79 3.90 -3.93
C GLY A 71 9.77 2.73 -3.88
N ALA A 72 9.74 1.86 -4.90
CA ALA A 72 10.44 0.57 -4.93
C ALA A 72 11.97 0.73 -4.99
N MET A 73 12.47 1.84 -5.55
CA MET A 73 13.89 2.18 -5.58
C MET A 73 14.31 3.10 -4.42
N GLU A 74 13.37 3.87 -3.87
CA GLU A 74 13.66 4.87 -2.83
C GLU A 74 13.80 4.23 -1.44
N TYR A 75 12.98 3.21 -1.15
CA TYR A 75 12.94 2.57 0.16
C TYR A 75 13.52 1.15 0.14
N ASP A 76 13.96 0.68 1.30
CA ASP A 76 14.36 -0.72 1.49
C ASP A 76 13.10 -1.59 1.65
N TRP A 77 12.91 -2.56 0.76
CA TRP A 77 11.80 -3.53 0.75
C TRP A 77 12.22 -4.93 1.21
N SER A 78 13.46 -5.12 1.68
CA SER A 78 13.96 -6.42 2.16
C SER A 78 13.19 -6.97 3.35
N PHE A 79 12.52 -6.10 4.11
CA PHE A 79 11.64 -6.51 5.21
C PHE A 79 10.36 -7.21 4.73
N PHE A 80 9.98 -7.05 3.45
CA PHE A 80 8.74 -7.61 2.90
C PHE A 80 8.95 -9.04 2.38
N ASP A 81 9.62 -9.84 3.20
CA ASP A 81 9.94 -11.24 2.93
C ASP A 81 9.91 -12.07 4.24
N PRO A 82 9.02 -13.08 4.37
CA PRO A 82 7.94 -13.38 3.44
C PRO A 82 6.79 -12.38 3.57
N CYS A 83 6.23 -11.96 2.43
CA CYS A 83 4.98 -11.21 2.38
C CYS A 83 3.82 -12.07 2.92
N PRO A 84 2.96 -11.56 3.83
CA PRO A 84 2.02 -12.38 4.58
C PRO A 84 0.69 -12.61 3.85
N CYS A 85 0.36 -11.85 2.81
CA CYS A 85 -0.91 -11.97 2.10
C CYS A 85 -0.79 -11.55 0.63
N ASP A 86 -1.87 -11.78 -0.12
CA ASP A 86 -2.00 -11.41 -1.52
C ASP A 86 -2.36 -9.92 -1.66
N GLY A 87 -2.21 -9.34 -2.85
CA GLY A 87 -2.25 -7.88 -2.97
C GLY A 87 -2.40 -7.32 -4.37
N LEU A 88 -2.66 -6.01 -4.41
CA LEU A 88 -2.67 -5.20 -5.62
C LEU A 88 -1.54 -4.17 -5.56
N ILE A 89 -0.82 -4.04 -6.67
CA ILE A 89 0.09 -2.92 -6.93
C ILE A 89 -0.43 -2.18 -8.16
N VAL A 90 -0.58 -0.85 -8.06
CA VAL A 90 -0.95 0.00 -9.19
C VAL A 90 0.16 1.00 -9.47
N GLN A 91 0.59 1.10 -10.72
CA GLN A 91 1.69 1.95 -11.15
C GLN A 91 1.30 2.74 -12.41
N GLY A 92 1.73 4.00 -12.51
CA GLY A 92 1.65 4.77 -13.75
C GLY A 92 2.88 4.51 -14.63
N SER A 93 2.67 4.31 -15.94
CA SER A 93 3.79 4.03 -16.87
C SER A 93 4.65 5.26 -17.17
N ALA A 94 4.14 6.46 -16.92
CA ALA A 94 4.81 7.75 -17.11
C ALA A 94 5.15 8.45 -15.78
N ASP A 95 5.21 7.70 -14.68
CA ASP A 95 5.63 8.19 -13.37
C ASP A 95 7.08 8.67 -13.41
N ASP A 96 7.28 9.95 -13.08
CA ASP A 96 8.56 10.65 -13.10
C ASP A 96 9.29 10.62 -11.75
N ILE A 97 8.64 10.11 -10.71
CA ILE A 97 9.18 9.98 -9.34
C ILE A 97 9.59 8.54 -9.07
N VAL A 98 8.71 7.59 -9.41
CA VAL A 98 8.92 6.16 -9.19
C VAL A 98 9.02 5.45 -10.54
N PRO A 99 10.22 4.97 -10.94
CA PRO A 99 10.37 4.27 -12.21
C PRO A 99 9.52 2.99 -12.26
N ALA A 100 8.67 2.86 -13.28
CA ALA A 100 7.75 1.73 -13.42
C ALA A 100 8.46 0.35 -13.36
N ASP A 101 9.63 0.22 -14.00
CA ASP A 101 10.42 -1.02 -13.98
C ASP A 101 10.84 -1.45 -12.57
N SER A 102 11.08 -0.50 -11.66
CA SER A 102 11.40 -0.83 -10.26
C SER A 102 10.21 -1.45 -9.53
N VAL A 103 8.99 -1.03 -9.87
CA VAL A 103 7.76 -1.55 -9.30
C VAL A 103 7.40 -2.91 -9.90
N VAL A 104 7.70 -3.12 -11.19
CA VAL A 104 7.65 -4.46 -11.81
C VAL A 104 8.54 -5.43 -11.04
N GLY A 105 9.79 -5.07 -10.76
CA GLY A 105 10.72 -5.92 -10.00
C GLY A 105 10.23 -6.22 -8.57
N LEU A 106 9.63 -5.25 -7.88
CA LEU A 106 9.01 -5.47 -6.58
C LEU A 106 7.85 -6.48 -6.67
N ALA A 107 6.97 -6.34 -7.67
CA ALA A 107 5.85 -7.26 -7.86
C ALA A 107 6.33 -8.69 -8.15
N GLU A 108 7.32 -8.85 -9.04
CA GLU A 108 7.92 -10.14 -9.37
C GLU A 108 8.57 -10.79 -8.13
N GLN A 109 9.24 -10.01 -7.27
CA GLN A 109 9.81 -10.52 -6.02
C GLN A 109 8.71 -11.10 -5.11
N LEU A 110 7.58 -10.39 -4.96
CA LEU A 110 6.47 -10.86 -4.12
C LEU A 110 5.78 -12.09 -4.72
N GLN A 111 5.61 -12.13 -6.04
CA GLN A 111 5.07 -13.29 -6.75
C GLN A 111 5.99 -14.51 -6.61
N ALA A 112 7.32 -14.32 -6.63
CA ALA A 112 8.29 -15.39 -6.41
C ALA A 112 8.22 -15.99 -4.99
N GLN A 113 7.70 -15.26 -4.01
CA GLN A 113 7.38 -15.76 -2.67
C GLN A 113 6.08 -16.59 -2.62
N GLY A 114 5.40 -16.78 -3.77
CA GLY A 114 4.15 -17.52 -3.89
C GLY A 114 2.91 -16.73 -3.49
N ARG A 115 2.97 -15.39 -3.51
CA ARG A 115 1.81 -14.51 -3.32
C ARG A 115 1.10 -14.24 -4.65
N ASP A 116 -0.22 -14.13 -4.61
CA ASP A 116 -1.00 -13.60 -5.73
C ASP A 116 -0.95 -12.06 -5.68
N VAL A 117 0.09 -11.48 -6.28
CA VAL A 117 0.21 -10.02 -6.41
C VAL A 117 -0.17 -9.61 -7.82
N ARG A 118 -1.29 -8.91 -7.92
CA ARG A 118 -1.78 -8.30 -9.16
C ARG A 118 -1.04 -6.99 -9.39
N LEU A 119 -0.36 -6.84 -10.52
CA LEU A 119 0.24 -5.59 -10.95
C LEU A 119 -0.60 -4.97 -12.07
N GLU A 120 -1.14 -3.78 -11.82
CA GLU A 120 -1.90 -2.98 -12.79
C GLU A 120 -1.09 -1.76 -13.21
N MET A 121 -0.80 -1.67 -14.52
CA MET A 121 -0.08 -0.55 -15.11
C MET A 121 -1.06 0.37 -15.83
N ILE A 122 -1.09 1.63 -15.44
CA ILE A 122 -1.92 2.66 -16.10
C ILE A 122 -1.05 3.41 -17.10
N ASP A 123 -1.35 3.21 -18.39
CA ASP A 123 -0.57 3.80 -19.47
C ASP A 123 -0.70 5.33 -19.51
N GLY A 124 0.43 6.04 -19.57
CA GLY A 124 0.48 7.50 -19.61
C GLY A 124 0.28 8.20 -18.28
N ALA A 125 -0.11 7.49 -17.21
CA ALA A 125 -0.27 8.09 -15.90
C ALA A 125 1.08 8.44 -15.28
N GLY A 126 1.17 9.68 -14.75
CA GLY A 126 2.27 10.13 -13.88
C GLY A 126 2.02 9.78 -12.41
N HIS A 127 2.93 10.20 -11.53
CA HIS A 127 2.93 9.82 -10.11
C HIS A 127 1.60 10.11 -9.38
N LEU A 128 0.94 11.21 -9.73
CA LEU A 128 -0.30 11.66 -9.08
C LEU A 128 -1.58 11.17 -9.77
N PHE A 129 -1.48 10.45 -10.89
CA PHE A 129 -2.63 9.92 -11.65
C PHE A 129 -3.68 10.99 -12.03
N GLU A 130 -3.27 12.23 -12.30
CA GLU A 130 -4.17 13.40 -12.44
C GLU A 130 -5.25 13.23 -13.52
N ILE A 131 -4.92 12.54 -14.62
CA ILE A 131 -5.84 12.33 -15.75
C ILE A 131 -6.50 10.94 -15.74
N ASP A 132 -6.00 10.01 -14.92
CA ASP A 132 -6.39 8.59 -14.90
C ASP A 132 -6.92 8.12 -13.54
N MET A 133 -7.26 9.06 -12.66
CA MET A 133 -7.77 8.77 -11.31
C MET A 133 -8.98 7.84 -11.32
N ALA A 134 -9.86 7.96 -12.33
CA ALA A 134 -11.01 7.07 -12.47
C ALA A 134 -10.60 5.62 -12.76
N LEU A 135 -9.53 5.41 -13.53
CA LEU A 135 -9.02 4.08 -13.83
C LEU A 135 -8.33 3.47 -12.61
N LEU A 136 -7.52 4.26 -11.88
CA LEU A 136 -6.96 3.86 -10.58
C LEU A 136 -8.07 3.40 -9.62
N GLN A 137 -9.14 4.19 -9.49
CA GLN A 137 -10.29 3.84 -8.66
C GLN A 137 -10.96 2.54 -9.10
N SER A 138 -11.09 2.31 -10.41
CA SER A 138 -11.64 1.06 -10.94
C SER A 138 -10.82 -0.14 -10.51
N HIS A 139 -9.49 -0.12 -10.73
CA HIS A 139 -8.61 -1.23 -10.36
C HIS A 139 -8.67 -1.56 -8.86
N VAL A 140 -8.69 -0.54 -8.00
CA VAL A 140 -8.80 -0.73 -6.56
C VAL A 140 -10.18 -1.29 -6.18
N THR A 141 -11.25 -0.78 -6.78
CA THR A 141 -12.63 -1.23 -6.53
C THR A 141 -12.82 -2.68 -6.94
N ASP A 142 -12.32 -3.06 -8.11
CA ASP A 142 -12.43 -4.42 -8.64
C ASP A 142 -11.70 -5.39 -7.69
N TYR A 143 -10.45 -5.09 -7.32
CA TYR A 143 -9.66 -5.92 -6.41
C TYR A 143 -10.33 -6.11 -5.04
N ILE A 144 -10.83 -5.04 -4.43
CA ILE A 144 -11.50 -5.13 -3.12
C ILE A 144 -12.82 -5.90 -3.26
N SER A 145 -13.58 -5.69 -4.34
CA SER A 145 -14.86 -6.35 -4.55
C SER A 145 -14.70 -7.86 -4.73
N ASP A 146 -13.70 -8.29 -5.51
CA ASP A 146 -13.34 -9.69 -5.67
C ASP A 146 -12.99 -10.31 -4.31
N GLY A 147 -12.13 -9.64 -3.53
CA GLY A 147 -11.71 -10.13 -2.22
C GLY A 147 -12.81 -10.14 -1.14
N ILE A 148 -13.91 -9.40 -1.32
CA ILE A 148 -15.09 -9.48 -0.44
C ILE A 148 -15.99 -10.67 -0.83
N ALA A 149 -16.00 -11.06 -2.10
CA ALA A 149 -16.82 -12.16 -2.59
C ALA A 149 -16.27 -13.56 -2.25
N ASP A 150 -14.95 -13.64 -1.96
CA ASP A 150 -14.19 -14.83 -1.54
C ASP A 150 -14.26 -15.14 -0.04
#